data_AF-A0A645AP03-F1
#
_entry.id   AF-A0A645AP03-F1
#
_cell.length_a   1.000
_cell.length_b   1.000
_cell.length_c   1.000
_cell.angle_alpha   90.00
_cell.angle_beta   90.00
_cell.angle_gamma   90.00
#
_symmetry.space_group_name_H-M   'P 1'
#
loop_
_entity.id
_entity.type
_entity.pdbx_description
1 polymer ?
#
loop_
_entity_poly.entity_id
_entity_poly.type
_entity_poly.pdbx_seq_one_letter_code
_entity_poly.pdbx_strand_id
1 'polypeptide(L)'
;MLSMIPYQRMLNSLTNTRSSLMNDPFFRSFADMSGSLMNSFRVDIRERDNAYLLEAELPGIPKDKINLSVDKDVLTISADIESQRKDESENYFYSERRSGHVERSFNIEGIDRENITANYQDGILRVELPKEKPTPEKNSRRIEIGDAPRLESAE
;
A
#
# COMPACT_ATOMS: atom_id res chain seq x y z
N MET A 1 2.06 45.97 15.15
CA MET A 1 1.55 44.60 15.37
C MET A 1 2.48 43.64 14.67
N LEU A 2 2.93 42.57 15.34
CA LEU A 2 3.80 41.57 14.72
C LEU A 2 2.91 40.58 13.95
N SER A 3 2.98 40.58 12.61
CA SER A 3 2.27 39.60 11.78
C SER A 3 3.09 38.31 11.72
N MET A 4 2.53 37.20 12.22
CA MET A 4 3.16 35.88 12.11
C MET A 4 2.99 35.35 10.68
N ILE A 5 3.82 35.81 9.74
CA ILE A 5 3.79 35.37 8.35
C ILE A 5 4.71 34.15 8.20
N PRO A 6 4.24 33.02 7.64
CA PRO A 6 5.09 31.87 7.38
C PRO A 6 6.22 32.27 6.42
N TYR A 7 7.46 32.12 6.87
CA TYR A 7 8.65 32.41 6.07
C TYR A 7 8.97 31.20 5.18
N GLN A 8 8.47 31.19 3.95
CA GLN A 8 8.84 30.17 2.97
C GLN A 8 10.22 30.46 2.40
N ARG A 9 11.25 29.80 2.93
CA ARG A 9 12.55 29.74 2.25
C ARG A 9 12.39 28.81 1.06
N MET A 10 12.35 29.37 -0.15
CA MET A 10 12.27 28.60 -1.39
C MET A 10 13.52 27.71 -1.49
N LEU A 11 13.39 26.42 -1.12
CA LEU A 11 14.39 25.40 -1.38
C LEU A 11 14.01 24.74 -2.70
N ASN A 12 14.90 24.86 -3.70
CA ASN A 12 14.79 24.10 -4.93
C ASN A 12 14.88 22.61 -4.59
N SER A 13 13.74 21.93 -4.62
CA SER A 13 13.65 20.48 -4.46
C SER A 13 14.03 19.82 -5.78
N LEU A 14 15.21 19.20 -5.83
CA LEU A 14 15.60 18.29 -6.89
C LEU A 14 15.12 16.88 -6.51
N THR A 15 13.86 16.56 -6.78
CA THR A 15 13.41 15.16 -6.72
C THR A 15 13.65 14.51 -8.06
N ASN A 16 14.74 13.74 -8.13
CA ASN A 16 15.17 13.01 -9.31
C ASN A 16 15.16 11.50 -9.02
N THR A 17 13.97 10.89 -9.06
CA THR A 17 13.82 9.42 -9.14
C THR A 17 12.40 9.07 -9.62
N ARG A 18 12.20 9.04 -10.95
CA ARG A 18 10.88 8.77 -11.57
C ARG A 18 10.89 7.83 -12.79
N SER A 19 11.94 7.04 -13.01
CA SER A 19 12.01 6.26 -14.26
C SER A 19 11.48 4.82 -14.15
N SER A 20 11.65 4.13 -13.03
CA SER A 20 11.35 2.68 -12.96
C SER A 20 9.95 2.34 -12.43
N LEU A 21 9.39 3.17 -11.55
CA LEU A 21 8.06 2.93 -10.93
C LEU A 21 6.88 3.40 -11.80
N MET A 22 7.12 4.22 -12.83
CA MET A 22 6.07 4.83 -13.67
C MET A 22 5.68 3.97 -14.88
N ASN A 23 6.50 2.95 -15.19
CA ASN A 23 6.28 2.00 -16.29
C ASN A 23 5.74 0.64 -15.83
N ASP A 24 5.56 0.43 -14.53
CA ASP A 24 4.95 -0.79 -14.02
C ASP A 24 3.42 -0.74 -14.22
N PRO A 25 2.83 -1.67 -15.00
CA PRO A 25 1.38 -1.75 -15.22
C PRO A 25 0.58 -1.80 -13.92
N PHE A 26 1.16 -2.38 -12.87
CA PHE A 26 0.60 -2.47 -11.53
C PHE A 26 0.45 -1.08 -10.87
N PHE A 27 1.49 -0.24 -10.95
CA PHE A 27 1.48 1.11 -10.38
C PHE A 27 0.59 2.07 -11.17
N ARG A 28 0.42 1.86 -12.48
CA ARG A 28 -0.54 2.61 -13.31
C ARG A 28 -1.99 2.32 -12.92
N SER A 29 -2.38 1.06 -12.74
CA SER A 29 -3.73 0.73 -12.25
C SER A 29 -3.98 1.26 -10.82
N PHE A 30 -2.95 1.26 -9.96
CA PHE A 30 -3.00 1.88 -8.63
C PHE A 30 -3.18 3.41 -8.72
N ALA A 31 -2.50 4.08 -9.65
CA ALA A 31 -2.66 5.52 -9.90
C ALA A 31 -4.03 5.87 -10.53
N ASP A 32 -4.57 5.03 -11.41
CA ASP A 32 -5.86 5.23 -12.08
C ASP A 32 -7.07 4.99 -11.14
N MET A 33 -6.94 4.10 -10.13
CA MET A 33 -7.92 3.99 -9.04
C MET A 33 -7.79 5.09 -7.98
N SER A 34 -6.67 5.80 -7.93
CA SER A 34 -6.35 6.80 -6.92
C SER A 34 -6.98 8.19 -7.14
N GLY A 35 -8.05 8.32 -7.94
CA GLY A 35 -8.73 9.59 -8.27
C GLY A 35 -9.10 10.52 -7.09
N SER A 36 -8.86 10.11 -5.84
CA SER A 36 -8.82 10.91 -4.60
C SER A 36 -7.38 11.28 -4.15
N LEU A 37 -6.47 11.65 -5.06
CA LEU A 37 -5.08 12.06 -4.74
C LEU A 37 -4.96 13.28 -3.81
N MET A 38 -6.07 13.93 -3.46
CA MET A 38 -6.06 15.14 -2.65
C MET A 38 -5.98 14.90 -1.14
N ASN A 39 -6.24 13.68 -0.63
CA ASN A 39 -6.27 13.42 0.82
C ASN A 39 -5.67 12.04 1.20
N SER A 40 -4.43 11.80 0.80
CA SER A 40 -3.75 10.53 1.05
C SER A 40 -2.46 10.70 1.86
N PHE A 41 -2.10 9.71 2.68
CA PHE A 41 -0.86 9.69 3.46
C PHE A 41 0.33 9.19 2.64
N ARG A 42 1.54 9.48 3.11
CA ARG A 42 2.78 9.07 2.44
C ARG A 42 3.13 7.63 2.80
N VAL A 43 3.67 6.92 1.83
CA VAL A 43 4.05 5.51 1.97
C VAL A 43 5.34 5.25 1.22
N ASP A 44 6.26 4.57 1.88
CA ASP A 44 7.44 3.97 1.27
C ASP A 44 7.30 2.44 1.27
N ILE A 45 7.75 1.80 0.20
CA ILE A 45 7.77 0.33 0.09
C ILE A 45 9.18 -0.09 -0.28
N ARG A 46 9.76 -1.02 0.49
CA ARG A 46 11.08 -1.60 0.23
C ARG A 46 10.94 -3.10 0.03
N GLU A 47 11.55 -3.59 -1.04
CA GLU A 47 11.71 -5.02 -1.25
C GLU A 47 12.86 -5.58 -0.40
N ARG A 48 12.65 -6.75 0.19
CA ARG A 48 13.67 -7.62 0.79
C ARG A 48 13.60 -8.98 0.12
N ASP A 49 14.57 -9.85 0.42
CA ASP A 49 14.67 -11.17 -0.20
C ASP A 49 13.37 -11.98 -0.03
N ASN A 50 12.82 -12.04 1.19
CA ASN A 50 11.67 -12.88 1.54
C ASN A 50 10.39 -12.09 1.90
N ALA A 51 10.40 -10.75 1.79
CA ALA A 51 9.27 -9.92 2.20
C ALA A 51 9.30 -8.55 1.53
N TYR A 52 8.19 -7.83 1.56
CA TYR A 52 8.16 -6.38 1.40
C TYR A 52 7.97 -5.72 2.76
N LEU A 53 8.57 -4.55 2.94
CA LEU A 53 8.32 -3.67 4.07
C LEU A 53 7.60 -2.42 3.57
N LEU A 54 6.37 -2.21 4.03
CA LEU A 54 5.59 -1.01 3.78
C LEU A 54 5.64 -0.11 5.02
N GLU A 55 6.00 1.15 4.85
CA GLU A 55 6.00 2.16 5.92
C GLU A 55 5.06 3.30 5.55
N ALA A 56 4.03 3.54 6.36
CA ALA A 56 3.02 4.58 6.15
C ALA A 56 3.10 5.66 7.24
N GLU A 57 3.17 6.93 6.82
CA GLU A 57 3.21 8.09 7.72
C GLU A 57 1.80 8.50 8.16
N LEU A 58 1.47 8.27 9.43
CA LEU A 58 0.17 8.57 10.04
C LEU A 58 0.33 9.40 11.34
N PRO A 59 1.03 10.55 11.30
CA PRO A 59 1.38 11.29 12.51
C PRO A 59 0.14 11.82 13.24
N GLY A 60 0.12 11.65 14.56
CA GLY A 60 -0.95 12.15 15.42
C GLY A 60 -2.25 11.34 15.36
N ILE A 61 -2.27 10.20 14.68
CA ILE A 61 -3.41 9.28 14.66
C ILE A 61 -3.23 8.22 15.77
N PRO A 62 -4.21 8.07 16.68
CA PRO A 62 -4.20 6.99 17.66
C PRO A 62 -4.24 5.60 16.99
N LYS A 63 -3.56 4.61 17.57
CA LYS A 63 -3.48 3.25 16.99
C LYS A 63 -4.87 2.62 16.75
N ASP A 64 -5.79 2.84 17.68
CA ASP A 64 -7.17 2.36 17.63
C ASP A 64 -8.03 3.02 16.54
N LYS A 65 -7.52 4.08 15.91
CA LYS A 65 -8.16 4.80 14.79
C LYS A 65 -7.55 4.45 13.44
N ILE A 66 -6.59 3.52 13.40
CA ILE A 66 -5.98 3.00 12.17
C ILE A 66 -6.60 1.64 11.87
N ASN A 67 -7.19 1.51 10.69
CA ASN A 67 -7.69 0.26 10.17
C ASN A 67 -6.70 -0.32 9.15
N LEU A 68 -6.38 -1.60 9.31
CA LEU A 68 -5.53 -2.38 8.42
C LEU A 68 -6.28 -3.66 8.09
N SER A 69 -6.67 -3.83 6.83
CA SER A 69 -7.46 -4.98 6.39
C SER A 69 -6.91 -5.58 5.12
N VAL A 70 -7.18 -6.87 4.93
CA VAL A 70 -6.90 -7.59 3.69
C VAL A 70 -8.18 -8.22 3.21
N ASP A 71 -8.62 -7.88 1.99
CA ASP A 71 -9.68 -8.58 1.28
C ASP A 71 -9.14 -9.10 -0.05
N LYS A 72 -9.19 -10.43 -0.23
CA LYS A 72 -8.53 -11.13 -1.35
C LYS A 72 -7.06 -10.72 -1.45
N ASP A 73 -6.68 -10.07 -2.54
CA ASP A 73 -5.32 -9.60 -2.84
C ASP A 73 -5.16 -8.10 -2.59
N VAL A 74 -6.00 -7.49 -1.75
CA VAL A 74 -5.98 -6.04 -1.52
C VAL A 74 -5.78 -5.74 -0.03
N LEU A 75 -4.63 -5.16 0.30
CA LEU A 75 -4.32 -4.57 1.60
C LEU A 75 -4.82 -3.13 1.64
N THR A 76 -5.74 -2.81 2.53
CA THR A 76 -6.25 -1.45 2.73
C THR A 76 -5.79 -0.90 4.07
N ILE A 77 -5.25 0.31 4.03
CA ILE A 77 -4.87 1.11 5.19
C ILE A 77 -5.77 2.34 5.19
N SER A 78 -6.57 2.51 6.23
CA SER A 78 -7.43 3.69 6.39
C SER A 78 -7.39 4.25 7.81
N ALA A 79 -7.64 5.56 7.92
CA ALA A 79 -7.66 6.25 9.19
C ALA A 79 -8.52 7.52 9.14
N ASP A 80 -9.12 7.86 10.28
CA ASP A 80 -9.81 9.14 10.46
C ASP A 80 -8.89 10.15 11.15
N ILE A 81 -8.54 11.20 10.43
CA ILE A 81 -7.79 12.34 10.96
C ILE A 81 -8.79 13.31 11.57
N GLU A 82 -8.99 13.20 12.89
CA GLU A 82 -9.82 14.16 13.62
C GLU A 82 -9.21 15.57 13.54
N SER A 83 -10.03 16.54 13.16
CA SER A 83 -9.65 17.93 13.30
C SER A 83 -9.65 18.28 14.79
N GLN A 84 -8.56 18.85 15.31
CA GLN A 84 -8.57 19.46 16.65
C GLN A 84 -9.44 20.73 16.72
N ARG A 85 -10.16 21.08 15.64
CA ARG A 85 -11.09 22.22 15.55
C ARG A 85 -12.43 21.90 16.24
N LYS A 86 -12.39 21.40 17.48
CA LYS A 86 -13.62 21.19 18.27
C LYS A 86 -14.12 22.49 18.92
N ASP A 87 -13.29 23.53 18.92
CA ASP A 87 -13.63 24.84 19.46
C ASP A 87 -13.50 25.92 18.39
N GLU A 88 -14.63 26.48 17.97
CA GLU A 88 -14.70 27.75 17.21
C GLU A 88 -14.15 28.94 18.02
N SER A 89 -13.79 28.72 19.30
CA SER A 89 -13.26 29.72 20.22
C SER A 89 -11.74 29.93 20.13
N GLU A 90 -11.01 29.06 19.42
CA GLU A 90 -9.59 29.26 19.17
C GLU A 90 -9.36 30.06 17.87
N ASN A 91 -8.87 31.30 18.01
CA ASN A 91 -8.51 32.18 16.90
C ASN A 91 -7.23 31.70 16.17
N TYR A 92 -7.34 30.62 15.40
CA TYR A 92 -6.25 30.16 14.53
C TYR A 92 -5.92 31.21 13.46
N PHE A 93 -4.68 31.70 13.47
CA PHE A 93 -4.18 32.64 12.44
C PHE A 93 -3.78 31.92 11.14
N TYR A 94 -3.34 30.66 11.23
CA TYR A 94 -2.90 29.85 10.10
C TYR A 94 -2.99 28.35 10.44
N SER A 95 -3.37 27.50 9.47
CA SER A 95 -3.52 26.05 9.66
C SER A 95 -3.23 25.30 8.37
N GLU A 96 -2.15 24.50 8.36
CA GLU A 96 -1.78 23.62 7.25
C GLU A 96 -2.26 22.17 7.46
N ARG A 97 -2.58 21.82 8.71
CA ARG A 97 -2.99 20.47 9.10
C ARG A 97 -4.33 20.13 8.45
N ARG A 98 -4.38 18.97 7.81
CA ARG A 98 -5.58 18.42 7.18
C ARG A 98 -6.40 17.63 8.20
N SER A 99 -7.69 17.49 7.92
CA SER A 99 -8.62 16.65 8.67
C SER A 99 -9.50 15.88 7.70
N GLY A 100 -10.08 14.78 8.16
CA GLY A 100 -10.97 13.92 7.40
C GLY A 100 -10.44 12.49 7.28
N HIS A 101 -11.13 11.70 6.46
CA HIS A 101 -10.78 10.31 6.20
C HIS A 101 -9.64 10.20 5.17
N VAL A 102 -8.69 9.31 5.42
CA VAL A 102 -7.61 8.97 4.49
C VAL A 102 -7.57 7.46 4.28
N GLU A 103 -7.34 7.04 3.04
CA GLU A 103 -7.29 5.63 2.66
C GLU A 103 -6.30 5.40 1.52
N ARG A 104 -5.59 4.26 1.56
CA ARG A 104 -4.82 3.71 0.44
C ARG A 104 -4.93 2.19 0.43
N SER A 105 -5.00 1.61 -0.78
CA SER A 105 -5.11 0.17 -0.98
C SER A 105 -4.04 -0.37 -1.91
N PHE A 106 -3.32 -1.41 -1.51
CA PHE A 106 -2.23 -2.01 -2.26
C PHE A 106 -2.64 -3.41 -2.70
N ASN A 107 -2.40 -3.74 -3.97
CA ASN A 107 -2.48 -5.13 -4.38
C ASN A 107 -1.29 -5.89 -3.75
N ILE A 108 -1.55 -7.08 -3.22
CA ILE A 108 -0.58 -7.91 -2.49
C ILE A 108 -0.60 -9.36 -3.01
N GLU A 109 -0.83 -9.54 -4.31
CA GLU A 109 -0.71 -10.86 -4.95
C GLU A 109 0.70 -11.44 -4.73
N GLY A 110 0.77 -12.73 -4.37
CA GLY A 110 2.02 -13.40 -4.04
C GLY A 110 2.57 -13.07 -2.64
N ILE A 111 1.75 -12.50 -1.75
CA ILE A 111 2.07 -12.30 -0.33
C ILE A 111 1.37 -13.36 0.52
N ASP A 112 2.12 -13.95 1.46
CA ASP A 112 1.60 -14.86 2.47
C ASP A 112 0.76 -14.06 3.48
N ARG A 113 -0.54 -14.04 3.24
CA ARG A 113 -1.51 -13.19 3.96
C ARG A 113 -1.68 -13.60 5.42
N GLU A 114 -1.45 -14.88 5.74
CA GLU A 114 -1.60 -15.41 7.10
C GLU A 114 -0.48 -14.92 8.02
N ASN A 115 0.67 -14.56 7.44
CA ASN A 115 1.87 -14.16 8.17
C ASN A 115 2.19 -12.66 8.07
N ILE A 116 1.24 -11.84 7.60
CA ILE A 116 1.38 -10.38 7.62
C ILE A 116 1.44 -9.90 9.07
N THR A 117 2.43 -9.05 9.38
CA THR A 117 2.56 -8.42 10.69
C THR A 117 2.60 -6.91 10.57
N ALA A 118 2.14 -6.21 11.61
CA ALA A 118 2.10 -4.76 11.63
C ALA A 118 2.48 -4.18 12.99
N ASN A 119 3.27 -3.11 12.97
CA ASN A 119 3.71 -2.38 14.15
C ASN A 119 3.50 -0.88 13.92
N TYR A 120 3.04 -0.17 14.94
CA TYR A 120 2.81 1.27 14.87
C TYR A 120 3.57 1.97 15.98
N GLN A 121 4.49 2.85 15.60
CA GLN A 121 5.36 3.56 16.53
C GLN A 121 5.73 4.92 15.95
N ASP A 122 5.72 5.96 16.79
CA ASP A 122 6.16 7.32 16.45
C ASP A 122 5.50 7.91 15.19
N GLY A 123 4.21 7.57 14.97
CA GLY A 123 3.46 8.05 13.81
C GLY A 123 3.74 7.29 12.52
N ILE A 124 4.47 6.16 12.57
CA ILE A 124 4.78 5.33 11.41
C ILE A 124 4.19 3.93 11.59
N LEU A 125 3.32 3.53 10.65
CA LEU A 125 2.80 2.17 10.53
C LEU A 125 3.74 1.36 9.64
N ARG A 126 4.35 0.32 10.20
CA ARG A 126 5.21 -0.63 9.49
C ARG A 126 4.46 -1.92 9.29
N VAL A 127 4.31 -2.35 8.04
CA VAL A 127 3.68 -3.62 7.66
C VAL A 127 4.71 -4.48 6.97
N GLU A 128 4.97 -5.65 7.54
CA GLU A 128 5.82 -6.68 6.93
C GLU A 128 4.92 -7.65 6.16
N LEU A 129 5.23 -7.82 4.88
CA LEU A 129 4.45 -8.58 3.90
C LEU A 129 5.33 -9.72 3.38
N PRO A 130 5.33 -10.90 4.03
CA PRO A 130 6.15 -12.03 3.60
C PRO A 130 5.74 -12.50 2.21
N LYS A 131 6.70 -12.77 1.34
CA LYS A 131 6.44 -13.34 0.01
C LYS A 131 5.97 -14.78 0.16
N GLU A 132 5.00 -15.21 -0.64
CA GLU A 132 4.64 -16.61 -0.74
C GLU A 132 5.87 -17.42 -1.16
N LYS A 133 6.07 -18.58 -0.53
CA LYS A 133 7.12 -19.50 -0.98
C LYS A 133 6.74 -19.98 -2.38
N PRO A 134 7.70 -20.08 -3.32
CA PRO A 134 7.42 -20.69 -4.61
C PRO A 134 6.87 -22.08 -4.35
N THR A 135 5.58 -22.28 -4.68
CA THR A 135 5.02 -23.61 -4.73
C THR A 135 5.86 -24.33 -5.79
N PRO A 136 6.53 -25.45 -5.50
CA PRO A 136 7.30 -26.14 -6.51
C PRO A 136 6.34 -26.40 -7.66
N GLU A 137 6.62 -25.79 -8.82
CA GLU A 137 5.83 -25.98 -10.02
C GLU A 137 5.59 -27.47 -10.14
N LYS A 138 4.33 -27.90 -10.25
CA LYS A 138 4.03 -29.27 -10.66
C LYS A 138 4.73 -29.44 -11.99
N ASN A 139 5.91 -30.06 -11.97
CA ASN A 139 6.71 -30.36 -13.14
C ASN A 139 5.75 -30.82 -14.22
N SER A 140 5.67 -30.06 -15.31
CA SER A 140 4.82 -30.41 -16.44
C SER A 140 5.21 -31.83 -16.87
N ARG A 141 4.37 -32.80 -16.53
CA ARG A 141 4.57 -34.18 -16.89
C ARG A 141 4.22 -34.30 -18.37
N ARG A 142 5.18 -34.75 -19.17
CA ARG A 142 4.92 -35.23 -20.52
C ARG A 142 3.95 -36.42 -20.42
N ILE A 143 2.81 -36.33 -21.10
CA ILE A 143 1.89 -37.46 -21.26
C ILE A 143 2.34 -38.20 -22.52
N GLU A 144 2.69 -39.49 -22.39
CA GLU A 144 2.94 -40.35 -23.54
C GLU A 144 1.59 -40.72 -24.19
N ILE A 145 1.50 -40.56 -25.51
CA ILE A 145 0.34 -40.97 -26.28
C ILE A 145 0.52 -42.45 -26.61
N GLY A 146 -0.36 -43.30 -26.07
CA GLY A 146 -0.40 -44.74 -26.39
C GLY A 146 -1.17 -45.02 -27.68
N ASP A 147 -0.84 -46.13 -28.34
CA ASP A 147 -1.54 -46.58 -29.55
C ASP A 147 -3.00 -46.94 -29.25
N ALA A 148 -3.88 -46.66 -30.21
CA ALA A 148 -5.29 -46.98 -30.11
C ALA A 148 -5.49 -48.49 -29.93
N PRO A 149 -6.38 -48.95 -29.02
CA PRO A 149 -6.64 -50.37 -28.84
C PRO A 149 -7.17 -50.94 -30.15
N ARG A 150 -6.48 -51.97 -30.68
CA ARG A 150 -6.96 -52.75 -31.82
C ARG A 150 -8.24 -53.44 -31.38
N LEU A 151 -9.37 -53.02 -31.95
CA LEU A 151 -10.61 -53.76 -31.82
C LEU A 151 -10.41 -55.09 -32.54
N GLU A 152 -10.29 -56.18 -31.79
CA GLU A 152 -10.37 -57.52 -32.34
C GLU A 152 -11.76 -57.72 -32.94
N SER A 153 -11.81 -57.93 -34.25
CA SER A 153 -13.01 -58.33 -34.96
C SER A 153 -13.42 -59.71 -34.45
N ALA A 154 -14.59 -59.81 -33.82
CA ALA A 154 -15.20 -61.09 -33.52
C ALA A 154 -15.59 -61.80 -34.83
N GLU A 155 -15.07 -63.00 -35.04
CA GLU A 155 -15.55 -63.97 -36.04
C GLU A 155 -16.86 -64.64 -35.60
#